data_AF-A0A9X0UK73-F1
#
_entry.id   AF-A0A9X0UK73-F1
#
_cell.length_a   1.000
_cell.length_b   1.000
_cell.length_c   1.000
_cell.angle_alpha   90.00
_cell.angle_beta   90.00
_cell.angle_gamma   90.00
#
_symmetry.space_group_name_H-M   'P 1'
#
loop_
_entity.id
_entity.type
_entity.pdbx_description
1 polymer ?
#
loop_
_entity_poly.entity_id
_entity_poly.type
_entity_poly.pdbx_seq_one_letter_code
_entity_poly.pdbx_strand_id
1 'polypeptide(L)'
;MKEFSYYLRQSALNSLKLLPTVGKHLSDSELDEIQLLIHKEEPNLSVKRQGAGLLITSSNFRLRDGDLSEMVSGCVPKRLTKKELKDAENQAKRKKSVQEKNDRIDQTICSNEKAAKWVEDTFGLANINNYNKAALIDYITGKEKEFKGMLNRLAGEIAYKIGAVKDNMYDYSVIKQKFEADTLS
;
A
#
# COMPACT_ATOMS: atom_id res chain seq x y z
N MET A 1 -9.84 12.94 -23.74
CA MET A 1 -9.87 14.24 -23.03
C MET A 1 -8.45 14.79 -23.02
N LYS A 2 -8.25 16.08 -23.24
CA LYS A 2 -6.90 16.68 -23.25
C LYS A 2 -6.38 16.82 -21.82
N GLU A 3 -5.10 16.54 -21.61
CA GLU A 3 -4.43 16.67 -20.31
C GLU A 3 -3.54 17.92 -20.26
N PHE A 4 -3.52 18.60 -19.12
CA PHE A 4 -2.81 19.87 -18.93
C PHE A 4 -1.61 19.72 -17.98
N SER A 5 -0.51 20.42 -18.28
CA SER A 5 0.70 20.41 -17.43
C SER A 5 0.64 21.52 -16.40
N TYR A 6 -0.05 21.27 -15.29
CA TYR A 6 -0.23 22.24 -14.21
C TYR A 6 0.05 21.67 -12.81
N TYR A 7 0.13 22.55 -11.83
CA TYR A 7 0.04 22.22 -10.42
C TYR A 7 -0.92 23.19 -9.72
N LEU A 8 -1.46 22.76 -8.58
CA LEU A 8 -2.36 23.54 -7.75
C LEU A 8 -1.60 24.05 -6.54
N ARG A 9 -1.79 25.32 -6.20
CA ARG A 9 -1.20 25.95 -5.02
C ARG A 9 -2.29 26.65 -4.22
N GLN A 10 -2.62 26.09 -3.06
CA GLN A 10 -3.52 26.72 -2.10
C GLN A 10 -2.93 28.06 -1.66
N SER A 11 -3.69 29.14 -1.81
CA SER A 11 -3.30 30.49 -1.36
C SER A 11 -4.05 30.89 -0.08
N ALA A 12 -5.30 30.45 0.05
CA ALA A 12 -6.13 30.53 1.26
C ALA A 12 -7.16 29.40 1.21
N LEU A 13 -7.90 29.13 2.29
CA LEU A 13 -8.93 28.05 2.32
C LEU A 13 -9.90 28.11 1.12
N ASN A 14 -10.33 29.32 0.75
CA ASN A 14 -11.26 29.56 -0.33
C ASN A 14 -10.59 30.05 -1.64
N SER A 15 -9.27 29.96 -1.74
CA SER A 15 -8.51 30.47 -2.88
C SER A 15 -7.38 29.52 -3.30
N LEU A 16 -7.41 29.16 -4.59
CA LEU A 16 -6.49 28.24 -5.22
C LEU A 16 -5.89 28.88 -6.47
N LYS A 17 -4.60 28.63 -6.71
CA LYS A 17 -3.95 28.99 -7.97
C LYS A 17 -3.66 27.74 -8.78
N LEU A 18 -4.06 27.75 -10.05
CA LEU A 18 -3.64 26.77 -11.04
C LEU A 18 -2.53 27.38 -11.87
N LEU A 19 -1.34 26.78 -11.84
CA LEU A 19 -0.13 27.30 -12.46
C LEU A 19 0.50 26.25 -13.36
N PRO A 20 1.16 26.64 -14.47
CA PRO A 20 1.88 25.69 -15.31
C PRO A 20 3.01 25.02 -14.53
N THR A 21 3.25 23.74 -14.78
CA THR A 21 4.43 23.04 -14.22
C THR A 21 5.72 23.79 -14.59
N VAL A 22 6.73 23.75 -13.72
CA VAL A 22 8.02 24.44 -13.93
C VAL A 22 8.59 24.13 -15.33
N GLY A 23 8.92 25.17 -16.09
CA GLY A 23 9.45 25.06 -17.46
C GLY A 23 8.39 24.72 -18.52
N LYS A 24 7.09 24.73 -18.17
CA LYS A 24 5.96 24.63 -19.10
C LYS A 24 5.22 25.96 -19.16
N HIS A 25 4.40 26.08 -20.20
CA HIS A 25 3.49 27.20 -20.42
C HIS A 25 2.12 26.62 -20.73
N LEU A 26 1.07 27.29 -20.26
CA LEU A 26 -0.31 27.03 -20.69
C LEU A 26 -0.67 28.12 -21.68
N SER A 27 -1.06 27.75 -22.90
CA SER A 27 -1.51 28.73 -23.89
C SER A 27 -2.81 29.40 -23.45
N ASP A 28 -3.15 30.54 -24.04
CA ASP A 28 -4.44 31.19 -23.75
C ASP A 28 -5.62 30.28 -24.06
N SER A 29 -5.56 29.54 -25.17
CA SER A 29 -6.57 28.54 -25.51
C SER A 29 -6.69 27.41 -24.48
N GLU A 30 -5.57 26.97 -23.89
CA GLU A 30 -5.59 25.96 -22.83
C GLU A 30 -6.20 26.50 -21.55
N LEU A 31 -5.88 27.72 -21.18
CA LEU A 31 -6.43 28.37 -20.00
C LEU A 31 -7.95 28.65 -20.17
N ASP A 32 -8.41 28.96 -21.38
CA ASP A 32 -9.85 29.08 -21.69
C ASP A 32 -10.54 27.73 -21.59
N GLU A 33 -9.93 26.67 -22.13
CA GLU A 33 -10.44 25.31 -22.04
C GLU A 33 -10.54 24.83 -20.58
N ILE A 34 -9.50 25.06 -19.77
CA ILE A 34 -9.50 24.75 -18.34
C ILE A 34 -10.61 25.52 -17.61
N GLN A 35 -10.77 26.81 -17.90
CA GLN A 35 -11.81 27.64 -17.30
C GLN A 35 -13.21 27.11 -17.63
N LEU A 36 -13.45 26.70 -18.88
CA LEU A 36 -14.72 26.09 -19.31
C LEU A 36 -14.98 24.75 -18.59
N LEU A 37 -13.97 23.90 -18.43
CA LEU A 37 -14.08 22.63 -17.71
C LEU A 37 -14.50 22.84 -16.25
N ILE A 38 -13.83 23.76 -15.54
CA ILE A 38 -14.18 24.08 -14.16
C ILE A 38 -15.58 24.66 -14.08
N HIS A 39 -15.95 25.59 -14.96
CA HIS A 39 -17.27 26.21 -14.93
C HIS A 39 -18.41 25.21 -15.22
N LYS A 40 -18.14 24.20 -16.05
CA LYS A 40 -19.12 23.15 -16.38
C LYS A 40 -19.38 22.21 -15.21
N GLU A 41 -18.32 21.70 -14.57
CA GLU A 41 -18.43 20.71 -13.49
C GLU A 41 -18.69 21.37 -12.12
N GLU A 42 -18.15 22.57 -11.90
CA GLU A 42 -18.21 23.31 -10.63
C GLU A 42 -18.63 24.78 -10.87
N PRO A 43 -19.89 25.03 -11.28
CA PRO A 43 -20.37 26.36 -11.69
C PRO A 43 -20.34 27.42 -10.57
N ASN A 44 -20.25 26.98 -9.31
CA ASN A 44 -20.19 27.87 -8.14
C ASN A 44 -18.78 28.44 -7.88
N LEU A 45 -17.77 27.99 -8.61
CA LEU A 45 -16.40 28.51 -8.52
C LEU A 45 -16.20 29.73 -9.42
N SER A 46 -15.54 30.76 -8.90
CA SER A 46 -15.11 31.90 -9.70
C SER A 46 -13.68 31.66 -10.19
N VAL A 47 -13.49 31.66 -11.50
CA VAL A 47 -12.20 31.44 -12.16
C VAL A 47 -11.80 32.70 -12.92
N LYS A 48 -10.59 33.21 -12.69
CA LYS A 48 -10.06 34.41 -13.34
C LYS A 48 -8.62 34.19 -13.80
N ARG A 49 -8.21 34.83 -14.88
CA ARG A 49 -6.80 34.87 -15.30
C ARG A 49 -5.96 35.58 -14.24
N GLN A 50 -4.82 34.99 -13.89
CA GLN A 50 -3.83 35.63 -13.01
C GLN A 50 -2.42 35.22 -13.42
N GLY A 51 -1.68 36.17 -14.00
CA GLY A 51 -0.33 35.91 -14.51
C GLY A 51 -0.32 34.77 -15.54
N ALA A 52 0.56 33.80 -15.36
CA ALA A 52 0.70 32.65 -16.25
C ALA A 52 -0.33 31.51 -16.01
N GLY A 53 -1.35 31.74 -15.18
CA GLY A 53 -2.31 30.72 -14.80
C GLY A 53 -3.68 31.27 -14.41
N LEU A 54 -4.38 30.53 -13.54
CA LEU A 54 -5.73 30.87 -13.09
C LEU A 54 -5.77 31.06 -11.58
N LEU A 55 -6.52 32.05 -11.13
CA LEU A 55 -6.98 32.20 -9.77
C LEU A 55 -8.40 31.64 -9.68
N ILE A 56 -8.60 30.69 -8.78
CA ILE A 56 -9.87 30.01 -8.54
C ILE A 56 -10.29 30.33 -7.11
N THR A 57 -11.53 30.78 -6.94
CA THR A 57 -12.07 31.18 -5.64
C THR A 57 -13.45 30.60 -5.42
N SER A 58 -13.78 30.31 -4.17
CA SER A 58 -15.10 29.84 -3.77
C SER A 58 -15.70 30.78 -2.74
N SER A 59 -17.00 31.02 -2.84
CA SER A 59 -17.78 31.73 -1.82
C SER A 59 -18.26 30.79 -0.71
N ASN A 60 -17.93 29.50 -0.77
CA ASN A 60 -18.34 28.52 0.23
C ASN A 60 -17.44 28.62 1.48
N PHE A 61 -17.99 29.17 2.56
CA PHE A 61 -17.30 29.32 3.85
C PHE A 61 -17.13 28.00 4.64
N ARG A 62 -17.68 26.88 4.15
CA ARG A 62 -17.59 25.56 4.79
C ARG A 62 -16.51 24.67 4.20
N LEU A 63 -15.68 25.19 3.29
CA LEU A 63 -14.56 24.43 2.73
C LEU A 63 -13.57 24.05 3.84
N ARG A 64 -13.19 22.78 3.85
CA ARG A 64 -12.07 22.26 4.63
C ARG A 64 -10.79 22.40 3.81
N ASP A 65 -9.66 22.22 4.49
CA ASP A 65 -8.37 22.25 3.83
C ASP A 65 -8.29 21.15 2.75
N GLY A 66 -7.80 21.50 1.56
CA GLY A 66 -7.72 20.60 0.42
C GLY A 66 -8.99 20.46 -0.42
N ASP A 67 -10.20 20.75 0.10
CA ASP A 67 -11.47 20.55 -0.63
C ASP A 67 -11.45 21.25 -2.01
N LEU A 68 -11.01 22.51 -2.06
CA LEU A 68 -10.95 23.28 -3.31
C LEU A 68 -9.95 22.70 -4.31
N SER A 69 -8.83 22.14 -3.83
CA SER A 69 -7.86 21.46 -4.69
C SER A 69 -8.42 20.15 -5.26
N GLU A 70 -9.18 19.39 -4.48
CA GLU A 70 -9.84 18.16 -4.93
C GLU A 70 -10.90 18.44 -5.99
N MET A 71 -11.77 19.43 -5.75
CA MET A 71 -12.78 19.86 -6.72
C MET A 71 -12.14 20.19 -8.07
N VAL A 72 -11.13 21.06 -8.09
CA VAL A 72 -10.45 21.46 -9.33
C VAL A 72 -9.69 20.30 -9.98
N SER A 73 -9.08 19.41 -9.19
CA SER A 73 -8.39 18.22 -9.72
C SER A 73 -9.38 17.22 -10.36
N GLY A 74 -10.63 17.18 -9.88
CA GLY A 74 -11.70 16.38 -10.46
C GLY A 74 -12.18 16.92 -11.81
N CYS A 75 -12.21 18.25 -11.98
CA CYS A 75 -12.66 18.89 -13.22
C CYS A 75 -11.58 18.94 -14.32
N VAL A 76 -10.31 19.10 -13.93
CA VAL A 76 -9.23 19.43 -14.86
C VAL A 76 -8.25 18.27 -15.00
N PRO A 77 -8.22 17.56 -16.14
CA PRO A 77 -7.31 16.44 -16.34
C PRO A 77 -5.85 16.88 -16.28
N LYS A 78 -5.13 16.37 -15.29
CA LYS A 78 -3.71 16.69 -15.09
C LYS A 78 -2.82 15.72 -15.84
N ARG A 79 -1.90 16.25 -16.64
CA ARG A 79 -0.80 15.48 -17.20
C ARG A 79 0.20 15.19 -16.08
N LEU A 80 0.33 13.91 -15.72
CA LEU A 80 1.26 13.48 -14.70
C LEU A 80 2.71 13.75 -15.11
N THR A 81 3.52 14.18 -14.15
CA THR A 81 4.97 14.32 -14.33
C THR A 81 5.64 12.95 -14.44
N LYS A 82 6.85 12.90 -15.03
CA LYS A 82 7.66 11.66 -15.08
C LYS A 82 7.86 11.04 -13.69
N LYS A 83 7.97 11.87 -12.65
CA LYS A 83 8.10 11.42 -11.27
C LYS A 83 6.81 10.76 -10.79
N GLU A 84 5.66 11.41 -10.94
CA GLU A 84 4.36 10.87 -10.54
C GLU A 84 4.03 9.57 -11.28
N LEU A 85 4.34 9.47 -12.58
CA LEU A 85 4.19 8.24 -13.35
C LEU A 85 5.07 7.11 -12.78
N LYS A 86 6.35 7.40 -12.51
CA LYS A 86 7.28 6.42 -11.94
C LYS A 86 6.86 5.99 -10.53
N ASP A 87 6.35 6.92 -9.72
CA ASP A 87 5.86 6.62 -8.38
C ASP A 87 4.60 5.74 -8.43
N ALA A 88 3.67 6.01 -9.34
CA ALA A 88 2.50 5.17 -9.58
C ALA A 88 2.88 3.75 -10.06
N GLU A 89 3.80 3.64 -11.02
CA GLU A 89 4.32 2.35 -11.48
C GLU A 89 4.99 1.56 -10.35
N ASN A 90 5.82 2.24 -9.55
CA ASN A 90 6.48 1.61 -8.41
C ASN A 90 5.48 1.16 -7.35
N GLN A 91 4.42 1.94 -7.10
CA GLN A 91 3.37 1.54 -6.18
C GLN A 91 2.60 0.33 -6.69
N ALA A 92 2.27 0.28 -7.98
CA ALA A 92 1.62 -0.87 -8.61
C ALA A 92 2.51 -2.13 -8.54
N LYS A 93 3.80 -2.00 -8.84
CA LYS A 93 4.78 -3.10 -8.71
C LYS A 93 4.89 -3.61 -7.27
N ARG A 94 4.94 -2.70 -6.29
CA ARG A 94 4.96 -3.06 -4.86
C ARG A 94 3.69 -3.79 -4.45
N LYS A 95 2.51 -3.30 -4.85
CA LYS A 95 1.23 -3.97 -4.58
C LYS A 95 1.19 -5.38 -5.17
N LYS A 96 1.61 -5.54 -6.43
CA LYS A 96 1.68 -6.85 -7.08
C LYS A 96 2.64 -7.81 -6.34
N SER A 97 3.83 -7.34 -5.99
CA SER A 97 4.80 -8.16 -5.25
C SER A 97 4.31 -8.56 -3.86
N VAL A 98 3.58 -7.68 -3.16
CA VAL A 98 2.95 -8.02 -1.87
C VAL A 98 1.84 -9.06 -2.08
N GLN A 99 1.01 -8.91 -3.11
CA GLN A 99 -0.04 -9.87 -3.43
C GLN A 99 0.54 -11.25 -3.74
N GLU A 100 1.54 -11.34 -4.63
CA GLU A 100 2.20 -12.60 -4.98
C GLU A 100 2.82 -13.30 -3.75
N LYS A 101 3.34 -12.53 -2.79
CA LYS A 101 3.84 -13.08 -1.51
C LYS A 101 2.71 -13.63 -0.64
N ASN A 102 1.59 -12.92 -0.54
CA ASN A 102 0.43 -13.37 0.23
C ASN A 102 -0.18 -14.62 -0.39
N ASP A 103 -0.37 -14.63 -1.71
CA ASP A 103 -0.89 -15.79 -2.45
C ASP A 103 -0.01 -17.04 -2.23
N ARG A 104 1.32 -16.87 -2.24
CA ARG A 104 2.25 -17.97 -1.91
C ARG A 104 2.07 -18.46 -0.46
N ILE A 105 1.94 -17.55 0.49
CA ILE A 105 1.75 -17.89 1.92
C ILE A 105 0.48 -18.71 2.08
N ASP A 106 -0.62 -18.24 1.51
CA ASP A 106 -1.92 -18.91 1.58
C ASP A 106 -1.85 -20.26 0.86
N GLN A 107 -1.21 -20.35 -0.30
CA GLN A 107 -1.00 -21.61 -1.01
C GLN A 107 -0.22 -22.62 -0.15
N THR A 108 0.87 -22.21 0.51
CA THR A 108 1.64 -23.10 1.40
C THR A 108 0.77 -23.60 2.56
N ILE A 109 -0.03 -22.73 3.18
CA ILE A 109 -0.89 -23.11 4.30
C ILE A 109 -2.00 -24.07 3.84
N CYS A 110 -2.73 -23.73 2.78
CA CYS A 110 -3.84 -24.54 2.28
C CYS A 110 -3.39 -25.88 1.69
N SER A 111 -2.21 -25.93 1.05
CA SER A 111 -1.70 -27.17 0.43
C SER A 111 -1.10 -28.14 1.43
N ASN A 112 -0.95 -27.75 2.71
CA ASN A 112 -0.33 -28.55 3.75
C ASN A 112 -1.24 -28.64 4.99
N GLU A 113 -2.50 -29.02 4.81
CA GLU A 113 -3.53 -29.01 5.87
C GLU A 113 -3.08 -29.68 7.19
N LYS A 114 -2.41 -30.83 7.12
CA LYS A 114 -1.89 -31.54 8.30
C LYS A 114 -0.85 -30.71 9.07
N ALA A 115 0.12 -30.15 8.36
CA ALA A 115 1.16 -29.32 8.95
C ALA A 115 0.59 -28.00 9.46
N ALA A 116 -0.33 -27.39 8.71
CA ALA A 116 -1.02 -26.16 9.10
C ALA A 116 -1.80 -26.36 10.40
N LYS A 117 -2.55 -27.45 10.50
CA LYS A 117 -3.30 -27.81 11.71
C LYS A 117 -2.37 -28.08 12.89
N TRP A 118 -1.31 -28.87 12.70
CA TRP A 118 -0.36 -29.13 13.78
C TRP A 118 0.31 -27.84 14.30
N VAL A 119 0.67 -26.92 13.39
CA VAL A 119 1.21 -25.61 13.79
C VAL A 119 0.18 -24.80 14.58
N GLU A 120 -1.09 -24.81 14.19
CA GLU A 120 -2.18 -24.16 14.93
C GLU A 120 -2.42 -24.78 16.30
N ASP A 121 -2.44 -26.11 16.39
CA ASP A 121 -2.68 -26.85 17.63
C ASP A 121 -1.49 -26.68 18.60
N THR A 122 -0.26 -26.62 18.08
CA THR A 122 0.95 -26.50 18.89
C THR A 122 1.21 -25.06 19.33
N PHE A 123 1.19 -24.11 18.38
CA PHE A 123 1.58 -22.73 18.63
C PHE A 123 0.38 -21.82 18.92
N GLY A 124 -0.83 -22.17 18.49
CA GLY A 124 -2.01 -21.33 18.63
C GLY A 124 -2.12 -20.26 17.54
N LEU A 125 -3.35 -20.05 17.04
CA LEU A 125 -3.69 -19.10 15.97
C LEU A 125 -3.24 -17.65 16.25
N ALA A 126 -3.26 -17.23 17.52
CA ALA A 126 -2.91 -15.86 17.91
C ALA A 126 -1.39 -15.62 18.04
N ASN A 127 -0.59 -16.69 18.08
CA ASN A 127 0.83 -16.59 18.44
C ASN A 127 1.75 -16.64 17.23
N ILE A 128 1.26 -16.95 16.03
CA ILE A 128 2.06 -16.98 14.80
C ILE A 128 1.30 -16.34 13.65
N ASN A 129 1.92 -15.37 12.96
CA ASN A 129 1.33 -14.78 11.76
C ASN A 129 1.47 -15.74 10.57
N ASN A 130 0.66 -15.53 9.52
CA ASN A 130 0.63 -16.42 8.35
C ASN A 130 2.00 -16.54 7.65
N TYR A 131 2.81 -15.47 7.62
CA TYR A 131 4.15 -15.53 7.06
C TYR A 131 5.05 -16.54 7.80
N ASN A 132 5.13 -16.40 9.13
CA ASN A 132 5.93 -17.28 9.98
C ASN A 132 5.36 -18.71 9.99
N LYS A 133 4.03 -18.85 9.93
CA LYS A 133 3.34 -20.13 9.81
C LYS A 133 3.72 -20.84 8.51
N ALA A 134 3.63 -20.17 7.37
CA ALA A 134 4.04 -20.72 6.08
C ALA A 134 5.53 -21.07 6.05
N ALA A 135 6.39 -20.23 6.61
CA ALA A 135 7.83 -20.53 6.72
C ALA A 135 8.10 -21.75 7.60
N LEU A 136 7.36 -21.92 8.70
CA LEU A 136 7.47 -23.07 9.58
C LEU A 136 6.97 -24.35 8.88
N ILE A 137 5.85 -24.27 8.16
CA ILE A 137 5.33 -25.36 7.32
C ILE A 137 6.36 -25.77 6.27
N ASP A 138 6.89 -24.83 5.47
CA ASP A 138 7.91 -25.12 4.45
C ASP A 138 9.14 -25.82 5.07
N TYR A 139 9.54 -25.44 6.29
CA TYR A 139 10.65 -26.06 7.01
C TYR A 139 10.33 -27.47 7.54
N ILE A 140 9.23 -27.66 8.28
CA ILE A 140 8.90 -28.96 8.89
C ILE A 140 8.52 -30.02 7.85
N THR A 141 7.95 -29.59 6.71
CA THR A 141 7.67 -30.47 5.57
C THR A 141 8.89 -30.75 4.69
N GLY A 142 10.04 -30.11 4.98
CA GLY A 142 11.31 -30.36 4.30
C GLY A 142 11.47 -29.65 2.95
N LYS A 143 10.55 -28.77 2.57
CA LYS A 143 10.66 -27.91 1.37
C LYS A 143 11.75 -26.86 1.50
N GLU A 144 12.01 -26.41 2.72
CA GLU A 144 13.14 -25.54 3.07
C GLU A 144 14.05 -26.24 4.08
N LYS A 145 15.37 -26.12 3.91
CA LYS A 145 16.37 -26.72 4.82
C LYS A 145 16.52 -25.96 6.14
N GLU A 146 16.19 -24.68 6.11
CA GLU A 146 16.34 -23.76 7.24
C GLU A 146 15.03 -23.00 7.46
N PHE A 147 14.71 -22.73 8.72
CA PHE A 147 13.58 -21.88 9.05
C PHE A 147 13.91 -20.41 8.78
N LYS A 148 13.21 -19.81 7.82
CA LYS A 148 13.40 -18.40 7.40
C LYS A 148 12.47 -17.41 8.11
N GLY A 149 11.67 -17.89 9.06
CA GLY A 149 10.75 -17.05 9.83
C GLY A 149 11.34 -16.59 11.16
N MET A 150 10.50 -15.97 11.97
CA MET A 150 10.84 -15.55 13.34
C MET A 150 9.71 -15.92 14.29
N LEU A 151 10.04 -16.64 15.37
CA LEU A 151 9.09 -16.86 16.46
C LEU A 151 9.01 -15.60 17.31
N ASN A 152 7.80 -15.07 17.50
CA ASN A 152 7.59 -13.99 18.47
C ASN A 152 7.69 -14.54 19.90
N ARG A 153 7.61 -13.66 20.91
CA ARG A 153 7.73 -14.07 22.32
C ARG A 153 6.79 -15.22 22.71
N LEU A 154 5.53 -15.18 22.28
CA LEU A 154 4.53 -16.19 22.65
C LEU A 154 4.81 -17.54 21.99
N ALA A 155 5.16 -17.55 20.70
CA ALA A 155 5.61 -18.75 20.01
C ALA A 155 6.94 -19.27 20.59
N GLY A 156 7.81 -18.38 21.07
CA GLY A 156 9.06 -18.71 21.75
C GLY A 156 8.85 -19.41 23.09
N GLU A 157 7.85 -19.02 23.88
CA GLU A 157 7.48 -19.72 25.12
C GLU A 157 6.99 -21.14 24.86
N ILE A 158 6.28 -21.34 23.75
CA ILE A 158 5.83 -22.66 23.32
C ILE A 158 7.03 -23.49 22.84
N ALA A 159 7.92 -22.90 22.04
CA ALA A 159 9.17 -23.52 21.62
C ALA A 159 10.02 -23.97 22.83
N TYR A 160 10.08 -23.15 23.88
CA TYR A 160 10.73 -23.50 25.14
C TYR A 160 10.05 -24.71 25.80
N LYS A 161 8.72 -24.72 25.91
CA LYS A 161 7.95 -25.84 26.50
C LYS A 161 8.13 -27.17 25.76
N ILE A 162 8.35 -27.12 24.45
CA ILE A 162 8.58 -28.33 23.65
C ILE A 162 10.07 -28.72 23.56
N GLY A 163 10.95 -28.04 24.31
CA GLY A 163 12.38 -28.36 24.36
C GLY A 163 13.20 -27.84 23.18
N ALA A 164 12.63 -26.95 22.35
CA ALA A 164 13.28 -26.38 21.16
C ALA A 164 14.12 -25.13 21.47
N VAL A 165 14.52 -24.92 22.74
CA VAL A 165 15.40 -23.83 23.16
C VAL A 165 16.55 -24.42 23.97
N LYS A 166 17.78 -24.23 23.49
CA LYS A 166 19.01 -24.69 24.13
C LYS A 166 20.05 -23.57 24.11
N ASP A 167 20.70 -23.31 25.23
CA ASP A 167 21.74 -22.28 25.37
C ASP A 167 21.30 -20.89 24.87
N ASN A 168 20.05 -20.51 25.16
CA ASN A 168 19.37 -19.29 24.68
C ASN A 168 19.22 -19.18 23.14
N MET A 169 19.40 -20.28 22.41
CA MET A 169 19.19 -20.36 20.97
C MET A 169 18.02 -21.30 20.64
N TYR A 170 17.30 -21.01 19.57
CA TYR A 170 16.26 -21.89 19.06
C TYR A 170 16.89 -23.07 18.31
N ASP A 171 16.54 -24.28 18.72
CA ASP A 171 16.81 -25.50 17.97
C ASP A 171 15.55 -25.91 17.20
N TYR A 172 15.42 -25.38 15.99
CA TYR A 172 14.27 -25.67 15.13
C TYR A 172 14.19 -27.15 14.73
N SER A 173 15.29 -27.91 14.81
CA SER A 173 15.26 -29.34 14.48
C SER A 173 14.38 -30.13 15.45
N VAL A 174 14.33 -29.72 16.72
CA VAL A 174 13.44 -30.31 17.73
C VAL A 174 11.96 -30.09 17.37
N ILE A 175 11.61 -28.93 16.81
CA ILE A 175 10.25 -28.64 16.35
C ILE A 175 9.86 -29.56 15.21
N LYS A 176 10.78 -29.77 14.26
CA LYS A 176 10.56 -30.70 13.14
C LYS A 176 10.40 -32.15 13.61
N GLN A 177 11.26 -32.61 14.51
CA GLN A 177 11.17 -33.95 15.10
C GLN A 177 9.84 -34.17 15.83
N LYS A 178 9.36 -33.16 16.57
CA LYS A 178 8.05 -33.22 17.22
C LYS A 178 6.90 -33.35 16.22
N PHE A 179 6.93 -32.55 15.15
CA PHE A 179 5.94 -32.66 14.08
C PHE A 179 5.94 -34.07 13.46
N GLU A 180 7.11 -34.61 13.14
CA GLU A 180 7.25 -35.97 12.59
C GLU A 180 6.71 -37.04 13.54
N ALA A 181 7.02 -36.95 14.84
CA ALA A 181 6.51 -37.88 15.85
C ALA A 181 4.98 -37.82 15.99
N ASP A 182 4.41 -36.62 16.03
CA ASP A 182 2.97 -36.41 16.27
C ASP A 182 2.10 -36.73 15.03
N THR A 183 2.68 -36.81 13.83
CA THR A 183 1.92 -36.97 12.57
C THR A 183 2.21 -38.24 11.79
N LEU A 184 3.26 -38.99 12.15
CA LEU A 184 3.58 -40.30 11.57
C LEU A 184 3.17 -41.48 12.48
N SER A 185 2.64 -41.20 13.68
CA SER A 185 2.06 -42.17 14.61
C SER A 185 0.56 -42.35 14.36
#